data_AF-A0AAV8UHA0-F1
#
_entry.id   AF-A0AAV8UHA0-F1
#
_cell.length_a   1.000
_cell.length_b   1.000
_cell.length_c   1.000
_cell.angle_alpha   90.00
_cell.angle_beta   90.00
_cell.angle_gamma   90.00
#
_symmetry.space_group_name_H-M   'P 1'
#
loop_
_entity.id
_entity.type
_entity.pdbx_description
1 polymer ?
#
loop_
_entity_poly.entity_id
_entity_poly.type
_entity_poly.pdbx_seq_one_letter_code
_entity_poly.pdbx_strand_id
1 'polypeptide(L)'
;MAGFMVSGWNGFCRERSRRLLVCNASGSIKQIPDGDVAVGDTVTISYRPPAGFFKEGHDLHFAGGYNGWDGDDVPVMTPAQMDTDGAYRMVVTIPNFAQVVDFAISDGIRYDTNDGSFFHIPIRFQQRLGDDGEVEVYDSADEKQRKVEIKEFRDANSTNVVAITPENEKLLHEARATADMVSERFSLGSIHISQATAAYDRIDKTGVGKVAIDAAILAFEEMGFETDKSTLSDMLNDYAEGKERTLFEELTASDFIVAYALLESDESALEIV
;
A
#
# COMPACT_ATOMS: atom_id res chain seq x y z
N MET A 1 27.61 -44.13 -24.24
CA MET A 1 26.84 -44.29 -22.99
C MET A 1 26.54 -42.90 -22.45
N ALA A 2 25.26 -42.67 -22.17
CA ALA A 2 24.66 -41.56 -21.42
C ALA A 2 25.05 -40.12 -21.79
N GLY A 3 24.32 -39.56 -22.75
CA GLY A 3 24.06 -38.12 -22.77
C GLY A 3 22.99 -37.79 -21.71
N PHE A 4 23.28 -36.82 -20.85
CA PHE A 4 22.29 -36.25 -19.94
C PHE A 4 21.42 -35.27 -20.73
N MET A 5 20.20 -35.69 -21.04
CA MET A 5 19.08 -34.79 -21.34
C MET A 5 18.63 -34.16 -20.02
N VAL A 6 18.90 -32.87 -19.83
CA VAL A 6 18.11 -32.06 -18.90
C VAL A 6 16.90 -31.58 -19.70
N SER A 7 15.76 -32.22 -19.46
CA SER A 7 14.47 -31.86 -20.05
C SER A 7 14.14 -30.41 -19.68
N GLY A 8 13.85 -29.62 -20.72
CA GLY A 8 13.69 -28.18 -20.63
C GLY A 8 12.43 -27.75 -19.89
N TRP A 9 12.58 -26.63 -19.20
CA TRP A 9 11.49 -25.70 -18.94
C TRP A 9 11.50 -24.64 -20.05
N ASN A 10 10.46 -24.64 -20.89
CA ASN A 10 10.22 -23.57 -21.86
C ASN A 10 9.31 -22.51 -21.23
N GLY A 11 9.82 -21.77 -20.24
CA GLY A 11 9.23 -20.49 -19.87
C GLY A 11 9.53 -19.51 -20.99
N PHE A 12 8.57 -19.26 -21.87
CA PHE A 12 8.75 -18.32 -22.99
C PHE A 12 8.60 -16.90 -22.46
N CYS A 13 9.71 -16.27 -22.05
CA CYS A 13 9.68 -14.85 -21.69
C CYS A 13 9.55 -14.02 -22.97
N ARG A 14 8.59 -13.10 -23.01
CA ARG A 14 8.37 -12.21 -24.16
C ARG A 14 8.57 -10.78 -23.71
N GLU A 15 9.39 -10.05 -24.46
CA GLU A 15 9.55 -8.61 -24.28
C GLU A 15 8.27 -7.94 -24.78
N ARG A 16 7.48 -7.36 -23.87
CA ARG A 16 6.19 -6.71 -24.20
C ARG A 16 6.31 -5.20 -24.44
N SER A 17 7.35 -4.59 -23.87
CA SER A 17 7.71 -3.18 -23.98
C SER A 17 9.20 -3.04 -23.61
N ARG A 18 9.92 -1.99 -24.02
CA ARG A 18 11.39 -1.82 -23.90
C ARG A 18 11.96 -1.83 -22.45
N ARG A 19 11.21 -2.30 -21.45
CA ARG A 19 11.60 -2.31 -20.03
C ARG A 19 11.22 -3.59 -19.24
N LEU A 20 10.41 -4.51 -19.76
CA LEU A 20 9.89 -5.63 -18.96
C LEU A 20 10.06 -7.00 -19.64
N LEU A 21 10.78 -7.91 -18.97
CA LEU A 21 10.80 -9.34 -19.31
C LEU A 21 9.66 -10.04 -18.58
N VAL A 22 8.53 -10.18 -19.27
CA VAL A 22 7.35 -10.91 -18.80
C VAL A 22 7.53 -12.39 -19.07
N CYS A 23 7.38 -13.22 -18.04
CA CYS A 23 7.55 -14.67 -18.15
C CYS A 23 6.29 -15.41 -17.71
N ASN A 24 6.00 -16.51 -18.43
CA ASN A 24 4.95 -17.46 -18.05
C ASN A 24 5.50 -18.39 -16.96
N ALA A 25 5.30 -17.95 -15.73
CA ALA A 25 5.50 -18.70 -14.50
C ALA A 25 4.25 -18.49 -13.65
N SER A 26 3.89 -19.46 -12.82
CA SER A 26 2.76 -19.36 -11.89
C SER A 26 3.20 -19.80 -10.50
N GLY A 27 3.74 -18.84 -9.75
CA GLY A 27 3.91 -19.00 -8.31
C GLY A 27 2.56 -19.05 -7.59
N SER A 28 2.55 -19.55 -6.36
CA SER A 28 1.32 -19.59 -5.56
C SER A 28 1.26 -18.38 -4.64
N ILE A 29 0.12 -17.69 -4.63
CA ILE A 29 -0.16 -16.63 -3.66
C ILE A 29 -1.16 -17.10 -2.59
N LYS A 30 -1.05 -16.49 -1.42
CA LYS A 30 -2.08 -16.46 -0.37
C LYS A 30 -2.20 -15.01 0.08
N GLN A 31 -3.39 -14.57 0.41
CA GLN A 31 -3.63 -13.22 0.91
C GLN A 31 -4.21 -13.29 2.32
N ILE A 32 -3.94 -12.28 3.13
CA ILE A 32 -4.55 -12.08 4.45
C ILE A 32 -5.08 -10.64 4.45
N PRO A 33 -6.35 -10.37 4.77
CA PRO A 33 -7.35 -11.33 5.27
C PRO A 33 -7.77 -12.41 4.25
N ASP A 34 -8.07 -13.60 4.77
CA ASP A 34 -8.65 -14.69 3.97
C ASP A 34 -10.13 -14.35 3.72
N GLY A 35 -10.46 -13.75 2.57
CA GLY A 35 -11.85 -13.43 2.22
C GLY A 35 -12.02 -12.20 1.33
N ASP A 36 -13.19 -11.57 1.47
CA ASP A 36 -13.54 -10.35 0.77
C ASP A 36 -12.66 -9.19 1.26
N VAL A 37 -12.02 -8.48 0.33
CA VAL A 37 -11.16 -7.33 0.62
C VAL A 37 -11.94 -6.04 0.43
N ALA A 38 -11.74 -5.08 1.34
CA ALA A 38 -12.29 -3.73 1.27
C ALA A 38 -11.23 -2.69 0.89
N VAL A 39 -11.68 -1.56 0.37
CA VAL A 39 -10.85 -0.37 0.31
C VAL A 39 -10.45 0.09 1.71
N GLY A 40 -9.23 0.62 1.82
CA GLY A 40 -8.58 0.95 3.07
C GLY A 40 -7.93 -0.25 3.77
N ASP A 41 -8.17 -1.48 3.32
CA ASP A 41 -7.53 -2.67 3.89
C ASP A 41 -6.03 -2.68 3.64
N THR A 42 -5.30 -3.26 4.58
CA THR A 42 -3.93 -3.70 4.34
C THR A 42 -3.93 -5.19 4.09
N VAL A 43 -3.66 -5.55 2.84
CA VAL A 43 -3.57 -6.93 2.40
C VAL A 43 -2.13 -7.40 2.50
N THR A 44 -1.90 -8.45 3.28
CA THR A 44 -0.63 -9.16 3.29
C THR A 44 -0.68 -10.28 2.26
N ILE A 45 0.22 -10.23 1.28
CA ILE A 45 0.35 -11.26 0.25
C ILE A 45 1.57 -12.11 0.58
N SER A 46 1.35 -13.41 0.74
CA SER A 46 2.39 -14.43 0.84
C SER A 46 2.53 -15.13 -0.51
N TYR A 47 3.74 -15.10 -1.06
CA TYR A 47 4.05 -15.62 -2.38
C TYR A 47 5.12 -16.70 -2.30
N ARG A 48 4.89 -17.84 -2.96
CA ARG A 48 5.93 -18.85 -3.18
C ARG A 48 6.27 -18.93 -4.66
N PRO A 49 7.53 -18.67 -5.03
CA PRO A 49 7.93 -18.73 -6.43
C PRO A 49 7.95 -20.17 -6.95
N PRO A 50 7.75 -20.37 -8.26
CA PRO A 50 8.01 -21.66 -8.87
C PRO A 50 9.48 -22.03 -8.71
N ALA A 51 9.74 -23.33 -8.53
CA ALA A 51 11.08 -23.84 -8.32
C ALA A 51 12.03 -23.39 -9.45
N GLY A 52 13.13 -22.72 -9.07
CA GLY A 52 14.17 -22.27 -9.99
C GLY A 52 13.81 -21.05 -10.85
N PHE A 53 12.63 -20.44 -10.67
CA PHE A 53 12.24 -19.26 -11.43
C PHE A 53 13.03 -18.02 -10.99
N PHE A 54 12.97 -17.67 -9.72
CA PHE A 54 13.89 -16.72 -9.11
C PHE A 54 15.10 -17.45 -8.51
N LYS A 55 16.25 -16.78 -8.45
CA LYS A 55 17.40 -17.34 -7.73
C LYS A 55 17.18 -17.12 -6.24
N GLU A 56 17.67 -18.03 -5.42
CA GLU A 56 17.65 -17.85 -3.96
C GLU A 56 18.39 -16.57 -3.57
N GLY A 57 17.81 -15.80 -2.64
CA GLY A 57 18.39 -14.56 -2.14
C GLY A 57 18.21 -13.33 -3.04
N HIS A 58 17.35 -13.39 -4.05
CA HIS A 58 16.94 -12.19 -4.79
C HIS A 58 15.97 -11.35 -3.97
N ASP A 59 16.16 -10.03 -4.02
CA ASP A 59 15.19 -9.07 -3.50
C ASP A 59 13.98 -9.04 -4.45
N LEU A 60 12.90 -9.69 -4.02
CA LEU A 60 11.65 -9.69 -4.77
C LEU A 60 10.81 -8.48 -4.38
N HIS A 61 9.98 -8.06 -5.32
CA HIS A 61 9.09 -6.94 -5.18
C HIS A 61 7.71 -7.33 -5.70
N PHE A 62 6.68 -6.87 -5.02
CA PHE A 62 5.39 -6.63 -5.64
C PHE A 62 5.58 -5.55 -6.70
N ALA A 63 5.06 -5.79 -7.90
CA ALA A 63 5.00 -4.80 -8.98
C ALA A 63 3.60 -4.83 -9.56
N GLY A 64 2.80 -3.79 -9.32
CA GLY A 64 1.41 -3.82 -9.74
C GLY A 64 0.75 -2.46 -9.80
N GLY A 65 -0.55 -2.50 -10.05
CA GLY A 65 -1.43 -1.35 -10.06
C GLY A 65 -2.86 -1.77 -9.75
N TYR A 66 -3.81 -0.93 -10.16
CA TYR A 66 -5.22 -1.13 -9.86
C TYR A 66 -6.05 -1.03 -11.13
N ASN A 67 -7.22 -1.68 -11.12
CA ASN A 67 -8.28 -1.51 -12.13
C ASN A 67 -7.85 -1.85 -13.57
N GLY A 68 -7.17 -2.98 -13.75
CA GLY A 68 -6.76 -3.48 -15.06
C GLY A 68 -5.33 -3.12 -15.44
N TRP A 69 -4.44 -2.95 -14.46
CA TRP A 69 -3.02 -2.70 -14.74
C TRP A 69 -2.44 -3.84 -15.59
N ASP A 70 -1.78 -3.48 -16.69
CA ASP A 70 -1.35 -4.41 -17.74
C ASP A 70 0.18 -4.47 -17.91
N GLY A 71 0.92 -3.72 -17.09
CA GLY A 71 2.37 -3.63 -17.12
C GLY A 71 2.95 -2.49 -17.95
N ASP A 72 2.15 -1.73 -18.71
CA ASP A 72 2.69 -0.64 -19.52
C ASP A 72 2.91 0.66 -18.71
N ASP A 73 2.13 0.85 -17.65
CA ASP A 73 2.26 1.95 -16.70
C ASP A 73 3.30 1.66 -15.60
N VAL A 74 3.86 2.73 -15.01
CA VAL A 74 4.81 2.62 -13.89
C VAL A 74 4.13 1.92 -12.71
N PRO A 75 4.61 0.74 -12.27
CA PRO A 75 3.98 0.01 -11.19
C PRO A 75 4.25 0.65 -9.83
N VAL A 76 3.33 0.43 -8.90
CA VAL A 76 3.60 0.47 -7.47
C VAL A 76 4.56 -0.67 -7.15
N MET A 77 5.69 -0.33 -6.53
CA MET A 77 6.75 -1.27 -6.16
C MET A 77 6.81 -1.40 -4.65
N THR A 78 6.53 -2.59 -4.13
CA THR A 78 6.66 -2.87 -2.69
C THR A 78 7.67 -3.97 -2.46
N PRO A 79 8.72 -3.75 -1.64
CA PRO A 79 9.70 -4.78 -1.35
C PRO A 79 9.05 -5.96 -0.62
N ALA A 80 9.43 -7.17 -1.02
CA ALA A 80 9.01 -8.39 -0.37
C ALA A 80 10.04 -8.84 0.66
N GLN A 81 9.57 -9.34 1.80
CA GLN A 81 10.39 -9.89 2.86
C GLN A 81 10.32 -11.42 2.81
N MET A 82 11.47 -12.08 2.76
CA MET A 82 11.51 -13.54 2.77
C MET A 82 11.25 -14.06 4.19
N ASP A 83 10.25 -14.92 4.33
CA ASP A 83 9.92 -15.66 5.54
C ASP A 83 10.82 -16.89 5.72
N THR A 84 10.84 -17.44 6.94
CA THR A 84 11.69 -18.59 7.32
C THR A 84 11.36 -19.88 6.58
N ASP A 85 10.16 -19.97 5.98
CA ASP A 85 9.69 -21.09 5.19
C ASP A 85 9.93 -20.93 3.68
N GLY A 86 10.64 -19.86 3.29
CA GLY A 86 10.97 -19.54 1.89
C GLY A 86 9.83 -18.89 1.11
N ALA A 87 8.70 -18.54 1.74
CA ALA A 87 7.71 -17.65 1.15
C ALA A 87 8.18 -16.19 1.22
N TYR A 88 7.67 -15.36 0.32
CA TYR A 88 7.91 -13.92 0.30
C TYR A 88 6.64 -13.21 0.73
N ARG A 89 6.76 -12.28 1.67
CA ARG A 89 5.65 -11.49 2.21
C ARG A 89 5.74 -10.06 1.72
N MET A 90 4.64 -9.54 1.24
CA MET A 90 4.47 -8.14 0.86
C MET A 90 3.17 -7.60 1.43
N VAL A 91 3.13 -6.29 1.65
CA VAL A 91 2.03 -5.61 2.31
C VAL A 91 1.55 -4.49 1.40
N VAL A 92 0.28 -4.54 1.00
CA VAL A 92 -0.31 -3.59 0.05
C VAL A 92 -1.54 -2.96 0.70
N THR A 93 -1.59 -1.64 0.71
CA THR A 93 -2.77 -0.89 1.16
C THR A 93 -3.68 -0.63 -0.03
N ILE A 94 -4.96 -0.93 0.13
CA ILE A 94 -5.96 -0.81 -0.94
C ILE A 94 -6.50 0.62 -0.96
N PRO A 95 -6.29 1.41 -2.03
CA PRO A 95 -6.79 2.77 -2.08
C PRO A 95 -8.30 2.79 -2.38
N ASN A 96 -8.96 3.91 -2.05
CA ASN A 96 -10.41 4.02 -2.13
C ASN A 96 -11.01 3.85 -3.54
N PHE A 97 -10.23 4.04 -4.60
CA PHE A 97 -10.69 3.86 -5.99
C PHE A 97 -10.46 2.44 -6.54
N ALA A 98 -9.76 1.57 -5.80
CA ALA A 98 -9.38 0.25 -6.30
C ALA A 98 -10.57 -0.72 -6.27
N GLN A 99 -10.91 -1.29 -7.42
CA GLN A 99 -11.87 -2.37 -7.60
C GLN A 99 -11.16 -3.72 -7.75
N VAL A 100 -9.94 -3.72 -8.27
CA VAL A 100 -9.07 -4.89 -8.39
C VAL A 100 -7.63 -4.44 -8.17
N VAL A 101 -6.84 -5.26 -7.49
CA VAL A 101 -5.37 -5.16 -7.47
C VAL A 101 -4.83 -6.13 -8.50
N ASP A 102 -4.07 -5.62 -9.47
CA ASP A 102 -3.44 -6.40 -10.52
C ASP A 102 -1.93 -6.30 -10.36
N PHE A 103 -1.24 -7.44 -10.24
CA PHE A 103 0.19 -7.41 -9.93
C PHE A 103 0.97 -8.61 -10.45
N ALA A 104 2.28 -8.41 -10.46
CA ALA A 104 3.30 -9.41 -10.71
C ALA A 104 4.31 -9.42 -9.58
N ILE A 105 5.09 -10.49 -9.48
CA ILE A 105 6.26 -10.53 -8.61
C ILE A 105 7.51 -10.34 -9.45
N SER A 106 8.42 -9.47 -9.02
CA SER A 106 9.59 -9.09 -9.80
C SER A 106 10.88 -9.06 -8.99
N ASP A 107 11.98 -9.45 -9.63
CA ASP A 107 13.34 -9.18 -9.14
C ASP A 107 13.96 -7.91 -9.78
N GLY A 108 13.11 -7.05 -10.35
CA GLY A 108 13.49 -5.86 -11.10
C GLY A 108 13.84 -6.13 -12.57
N ILE A 109 14.06 -7.39 -12.95
CA ILE A 109 14.37 -7.80 -14.32
C ILE A 109 13.26 -8.67 -14.88
N ARG A 110 12.89 -9.72 -14.14
CA ARG A 110 11.94 -10.76 -14.54
C ARG A 110 10.66 -10.62 -13.75
N TYR A 111 9.54 -10.83 -14.42
CA TYR A 111 8.21 -10.74 -13.83
C TYR A 111 7.54 -12.12 -13.87
N ASP A 112 7.18 -12.65 -12.71
CA ASP A 112 6.17 -13.70 -12.58
C ASP A 112 4.80 -13.03 -12.73
N THR A 113 4.17 -13.28 -13.86
CA THR A 113 2.87 -12.69 -14.23
C THR A 113 1.76 -13.71 -14.15
N ASN A 114 1.90 -14.78 -13.38
CA ASN A 114 0.88 -15.83 -13.28
C ASN A 114 0.42 -16.32 -14.66
N ASP A 115 1.38 -16.83 -15.44
CA ASP A 115 1.18 -17.29 -16.82
C ASP A 115 0.65 -16.20 -17.78
N GLY A 116 1.07 -14.95 -17.56
CA GLY A 116 0.76 -13.81 -18.44
C GLY A 116 -0.58 -13.13 -18.14
N SER A 117 -1.28 -13.56 -17.09
CA SER A 117 -2.58 -12.99 -16.70
C SER A 117 -2.48 -11.92 -15.62
N PHE A 118 -1.35 -11.85 -14.91
CA PHE A 118 -1.18 -11.21 -13.61
C PHE A 118 -1.93 -11.93 -12.48
N PHE A 119 -1.55 -11.60 -11.24
CA PHE A 119 -2.30 -11.96 -10.06
C PHE A 119 -3.37 -10.91 -9.81
N HIS A 120 -4.55 -11.35 -9.39
CA HIS A 120 -5.71 -10.48 -9.19
C HIS A 120 -6.28 -10.65 -7.80
N ILE A 121 -6.50 -9.55 -7.11
CA ILE A 121 -7.26 -9.51 -5.85
C ILE A 121 -8.47 -8.60 -6.06
N PRO A 122 -9.69 -9.16 -6.14
CA PRO A 122 -10.89 -8.35 -6.29
C PRO A 122 -11.19 -7.61 -4.97
N ILE A 123 -11.56 -6.33 -5.10
CA ILE A 123 -11.97 -5.49 -3.99
C ILE A 123 -13.49 -5.38 -3.99
N ARG A 124 -14.09 -6.00 -2.98
CA ARG A 124 -15.53 -6.14 -2.88
C ARG A 124 -16.19 -4.93 -2.24
N PHE A 125 -15.58 -4.36 -1.22
CA PHE A 125 -16.20 -3.26 -0.48
C PHE A 125 -15.50 -1.93 -0.78
N GLN A 126 -16.29 -0.92 -1.08
CA GLN A 126 -15.87 0.44 -1.42
C GLN A 126 -16.35 1.40 -0.33
N GLN A 127 -15.68 2.55 -0.19
CA GLN A 127 -16.06 3.58 0.77
C GLN A 127 -16.46 4.86 0.04
N ARG A 128 -17.46 5.56 0.58
CA ARG A 128 -17.89 6.88 0.12
C ARG A 128 -18.31 7.73 1.31
N LEU A 129 -18.33 9.05 1.13
CA LEU A 129 -18.91 9.95 2.12
C LEU A 129 -20.43 10.02 1.92
N GLY A 130 -21.18 9.79 2.99
CA GLY A 130 -22.63 10.00 3.03
C GLY A 130 -22.97 11.49 3.09
N ASP A 131 -24.24 11.81 2.78
CA ASP A 131 -24.76 13.19 2.86
C ASP A 131 -24.74 13.75 4.30
N ASP A 132 -24.63 12.87 5.29
CA ASP A 132 -24.48 13.16 6.72
C ASP A 132 -23.02 13.39 7.14
N GLY A 133 -22.06 13.23 6.22
CA GLY A 133 -20.62 13.35 6.50
C GLY A 133 -19.99 12.09 7.09
N GLU A 134 -20.73 10.97 7.19
CA GLU A 134 -20.22 9.70 7.69
C GLU A 134 -19.65 8.84 6.56
N VAL A 135 -18.67 7.99 6.84
CA VAL A 135 -18.12 7.05 5.85
C VAL A 135 -19.05 5.85 5.69
N GLU A 136 -19.55 5.64 4.48
CA GLU A 136 -20.38 4.50 4.10
C GLU A 136 -19.57 3.45 3.34
N VAL A 137 -19.59 2.21 3.83
CA VAL A 137 -19.03 1.04 3.12
C VAL A 137 -20.14 0.37 2.30
N TYR A 138 -19.90 0.09 1.02
CA TYR A 138 -20.86 -0.59 0.14
C TYR A 138 -20.21 -1.72 -0.67
N ASP A 139 -20.99 -2.75 -1.00
CA ASP A 139 -20.57 -3.86 -1.86
C ASP A 139 -20.61 -3.41 -3.33
N SER A 140 -19.48 -3.44 -4.02
CA SER A 140 -19.35 -3.04 -5.43
C SER A 140 -20.10 -3.97 -6.38
N ALA A 141 -20.39 -5.21 -5.96
CA ALA A 141 -21.13 -6.19 -6.76
C ALA A 141 -22.66 -6.01 -6.65
N ASP A 142 -23.15 -5.27 -5.66
CA ASP A 142 -24.58 -5.10 -5.38
C ASP A 142 -24.86 -3.60 -5.22
N GLU A 143 -25.12 -2.90 -6.34
CA GLU A 143 -25.46 -1.45 -6.40
C GLU A 143 -26.63 -1.03 -5.49
N LYS A 144 -27.34 -2.00 -4.89
CA LYS A 144 -28.38 -1.79 -3.90
C LYS A 144 -27.78 -1.62 -2.51
N GLN A 145 -27.39 -0.38 -2.23
CA GLN A 145 -27.13 0.23 -0.92
C GLN A 145 -27.48 -0.68 0.28
N ARG A 146 -26.46 -1.23 0.92
CA ARG A 146 -26.53 -1.65 2.32
C ARG A 146 -25.45 -0.91 3.07
N LYS A 147 -25.85 -0.06 4.03
CA LYS A 147 -25.00 0.30 5.17
C LYS A 147 -24.59 -1.02 5.82
N VAL A 148 -23.36 -1.47 5.59
CA VAL A 148 -22.83 -2.67 6.24
C VAL A 148 -22.39 -2.28 7.65
N GLU A 149 -23.03 -2.85 8.66
CA GLU A 149 -22.53 -2.82 10.03
C GLU A 149 -21.14 -3.51 10.04
N ILE A 150 -20.11 -2.78 10.44
CA ILE A 150 -18.76 -3.31 10.64
C ILE A 150 -18.87 -4.42 11.70
N LYS A 151 -18.71 -5.68 11.30
CA LYS A 151 -18.57 -6.79 12.24
C LYS A 151 -17.08 -6.99 12.51
N GLU A 152 -16.68 -6.76 13.76
CA GLU A 152 -15.34 -7.04 14.28
C GLU A 152 -14.90 -8.46 13.89
N PHE A 153 -13.91 -8.57 13.01
CA PHE A 153 -13.23 -9.83 12.72
C PHE A 153 -12.14 -10.04 13.77
N ARG A 154 -12.35 -11.00 14.67
CA ARG A 154 -11.33 -11.47 15.61
C ARG A 154 -10.85 -12.84 15.15
N ASP A 155 -9.60 -12.94 14.70
CA ASP A 155 -8.90 -14.22 14.65
C ASP A 155 -7.88 -14.35 15.79
N ALA A 156 -8.19 -15.29 16.67
CA ALA A 156 -7.39 -15.66 17.82
C ALA A 156 -6.32 -16.69 17.40
N ASN A 157 -5.27 -16.27 16.68
CA ASN A 157 -3.97 -16.97 16.73
C ASN A 157 -2.86 -16.19 15.99
N SER A 158 -2.22 -15.22 16.65
CA SER A 158 -0.89 -14.77 16.24
C SER A 158 -0.12 -14.30 17.47
N THR A 159 0.87 -15.11 17.85
CA THR A 159 1.75 -14.84 18.98
C THR A 159 2.82 -13.84 18.51
N ASN A 160 2.91 -12.70 19.21
CA ASN A 160 3.86 -11.59 19.03
C ASN A 160 3.68 -10.64 17.83
N VAL A 161 2.45 -10.17 17.63
CA VAL A 161 2.21 -8.84 17.07
C VAL A 161 1.54 -8.03 18.18
N VAL A 162 1.93 -6.76 18.38
CA VAL A 162 1.21 -5.85 19.28
C VAL A 162 -0.25 -5.91 18.84
N ALA A 163 -1.13 -6.46 19.69
CA ALA A 163 -2.52 -6.67 19.34
C ALA A 163 -3.16 -5.30 19.12
N ILE A 164 -3.25 -4.89 17.85
CA ILE A 164 -3.99 -3.70 17.43
C ILE A 164 -5.43 -3.94 17.90
N THR A 165 -5.95 -3.03 18.71
CA THR A 165 -7.33 -3.14 19.18
C THR A 165 -8.26 -2.88 17.98
N PRO A 166 -9.48 -3.46 17.95
CA PRO A 166 -10.45 -3.18 16.88
C PRO A 166 -10.71 -1.67 16.69
N GLU A 167 -10.58 -0.89 17.76
CA GLU A 167 -10.67 0.56 17.74
C GLU A 167 -9.49 1.22 17.02
N ASN A 168 -8.26 0.75 17.24
CA ASN A 168 -7.07 1.26 16.54
C ASN A 168 -7.08 0.87 15.05
N GLU A 169 -7.57 -0.33 14.73
CA GLU A 169 -7.76 -0.78 13.35
C GLU A 169 -8.76 0.13 12.63
N LYS A 170 -9.91 0.43 13.25
CA LYS A 170 -10.89 1.39 12.71
C LYS A 170 -10.28 2.77 12.49
N LEU A 171 -9.53 3.31 13.46
CA LEU A 171 -8.87 4.62 13.35
C LEU A 171 -7.84 4.65 12.21
N LEU A 172 -7.09 3.56 12.03
CA LEU A 172 -6.14 3.43 10.93
C LEU A 172 -6.84 3.41 9.56
N HIS A 173 -7.94 2.68 9.44
CA HIS A 173 -8.76 2.68 8.21
C HIS A 173 -9.35 4.06 7.91
N GLU A 174 -9.92 4.73 8.93
CA GLU A 174 -10.49 6.08 8.78
C GLU A 174 -9.42 7.11 8.40
N ALA A 175 -8.24 7.02 9.01
CA ALA A 175 -7.12 7.90 8.70
C ALA A 175 -6.61 7.70 7.25
N ARG A 176 -6.59 6.46 6.76
CA ARG A 176 -6.21 6.13 5.37
C ARG A 176 -7.24 6.57 4.35
N ALA A 177 -8.53 6.34 4.62
CA ALA A 177 -9.61 6.81 3.76
C ALA A 177 -9.59 8.34 3.62
N THR A 178 -9.36 9.05 4.74
CA THR A 178 -9.24 10.51 4.75
C THR A 178 -7.97 10.98 4.03
N ALA A 179 -6.85 10.26 4.18
CA ALA A 179 -5.61 10.54 3.44
C ALA A 179 -5.79 10.44 1.91
N ASP A 180 -6.47 9.41 1.42
CA ASP A 180 -6.78 9.26 0.00
C ASP A 180 -7.62 10.44 -0.51
N MET A 181 -8.65 10.85 0.24
CA MET A 181 -9.47 12.01 -0.12
C MET A 181 -8.71 13.34 -0.10
N VAL A 182 -7.83 13.52 0.88
CA VAL A 182 -6.94 14.68 0.95
C VAL A 182 -6.03 14.72 -0.28
N SER A 183 -5.51 13.57 -0.71
CA SER A 183 -4.61 13.51 -1.86
C SER A 183 -5.27 13.93 -3.17
N GLU A 184 -6.54 13.58 -3.39
CA GLU A 184 -7.32 14.03 -4.54
C GLU A 184 -7.47 15.56 -4.53
N ARG A 185 -7.66 16.16 -3.36
CA ARG A 185 -7.79 17.61 -3.19
C ARG A 185 -6.50 18.35 -3.52
N PHE A 186 -5.34 17.75 -3.24
CA PHE A 186 -4.03 18.33 -3.54
C PHE A 186 -3.46 17.92 -4.91
N SER A 187 -4.20 17.14 -5.71
CA SER A 187 -3.73 16.62 -7.00
C SER A 187 -2.40 15.87 -6.91
N LEU A 188 -2.13 15.23 -5.77
CA LEU A 188 -0.93 14.42 -5.60
C LEU A 188 -0.98 13.23 -6.56
N GLY A 189 0.11 13.00 -7.29
CA GLY A 189 0.24 11.80 -8.12
C GLY A 189 0.25 10.53 -7.26
N SER A 190 -0.18 9.40 -7.82
CA SER A 190 -0.18 8.09 -7.16
C SER A 190 1.17 7.70 -6.54
N ILE A 191 2.27 8.13 -7.17
CA ILE A 191 3.64 7.92 -6.68
C ILE A 191 3.88 8.65 -5.35
N HIS A 192 3.45 9.91 -5.25
CA HIS A 192 3.65 10.75 -4.07
C HIS A 192 2.84 10.23 -2.87
N ILE A 193 1.60 9.81 -3.13
CA ILE A 193 0.72 9.20 -2.11
C ILE A 193 1.33 7.90 -1.60
N SER A 194 1.80 7.04 -2.51
CA SER A 194 2.43 5.77 -2.13
C SER A 194 3.72 6.01 -1.32
N GLN A 195 4.51 7.02 -1.69
CA GLN A 195 5.74 7.37 -0.98
C GLN A 195 5.44 7.89 0.43
N ALA A 196 4.49 8.82 0.57
CA ALA A 196 4.10 9.40 1.84
C ALA A 196 3.44 8.36 2.77
N THR A 197 2.58 7.50 2.21
CA THR A 197 1.96 6.38 2.94
C THR A 197 3.00 5.38 3.41
N ALA A 198 3.95 5.00 2.56
CA ALA A 198 5.03 4.10 2.93
C ALA A 198 5.93 4.71 4.02
N ALA A 199 6.20 6.02 3.96
CA ALA A 199 6.95 6.71 5.00
C ALA A 199 6.20 6.70 6.34
N TYR A 200 4.89 6.95 6.33
CA TYR A 200 4.03 6.87 7.51
C TYR A 200 4.01 5.47 8.12
N ASP A 201 3.78 4.43 7.31
CA ASP A 201 3.71 3.03 7.79
C ASP A 201 5.06 2.58 8.41
N ARG A 202 6.20 3.13 7.97
CA ARG A 202 7.51 2.84 8.60
C ARG A 202 7.64 3.41 10.02
N ILE A 203 7.01 4.54 10.29
CA ILE A 203 7.08 5.22 11.59
C ILE A 203 5.95 4.79 12.54
N ASP A 204 4.78 4.39 12.04
CA ASP A 204 3.72 3.75 12.84
C ASP A 204 4.02 2.25 13.10
N LYS A 205 5.10 1.99 13.83
CA LYS A 205 5.51 0.62 14.17
C LYS A 205 4.49 -0.12 15.04
N THR A 206 3.59 0.62 15.68
CA THR A 206 2.58 0.08 16.60
C THR A 206 1.24 -0.21 15.94
N GLY A 207 1.00 0.30 14.73
CA GLY A 207 -0.26 0.18 14.01
C GLY A 207 -1.42 0.86 14.74
N VAL A 208 -1.15 1.95 15.46
CA VAL A 208 -2.15 2.66 16.28
C VAL A 208 -2.83 3.77 15.45
N GLY A 209 -2.34 4.05 14.24
CA GLY A 209 -2.84 5.14 13.40
C GLY A 209 -2.49 6.52 13.93
N LYS A 210 -1.49 6.60 14.82
CA LYS A 210 -0.95 7.83 15.38
C LYS A 210 0.57 7.72 15.52
N VAL A 211 1.26 8.76 15.09
CA VAL A 211 2.72 8.84 15.17
C VAL A 211 3.13 10.11 15.89
N ALA A 212 4.15 10.05 16.73
CA ALA A 212 4.69 11.25 17.37
C ALA A 212 5.19 12.24 16.31
N ILE A 213 4.94 13.53 16.51
CA ILE A 213 5.35 14.57 15.55
C ILE A 213 6.87 14.55 15.28
N ASP A 214 7.68 14.23 16.28
CA ASP A 214 9.14 14.11 16.14
C ASP A 214 9.53 12.97 15.19
N ALA A 215 8.77 11.86 15.21
CA ALA A 215 8.98 10.74 14.29
C ALA A 215 8.55 11.12 12.86
N ALA A 216 7.50 11.93 12.72
CA ALA A 216 7.07 12.44 11.44
C ALA A 216 8.09 13.40 10.81
N ILE A 217 8.69 14.30 11.60
CA ILE A 217 9.76 15.20 11.14
C ILE A 217 10.92 14.39 10.57
N LEU A 218 11.40 13.38 11.29
CA LEU A 218 12.48 12.51 10.79
C LEU A 218 12.10 11.81 9.48
N ALA A 219 10.84 11.36 9.33
CA ALA A 219 10.38 10.77 8.09
C ALA A 219 10.33 11.78 6.93
N PHE A 220 9.98 13.05 7.19
CA PHE A 220 10.03 14.11 6.19
C PHE A 220 11.47 14.46 5.78
N GLU A 221 12.40 14.53 6.75
CA GLU A 221 13.83 14.72 6.48
C GLU A 221 14.41 13.59 5.61
N GLU A 222 14.04 12.34 5.89
CA GLU A 222 14.43 11.19 5.05
C GLU A 222 13.87 11.27 3.61
N MET A 223 12.74 11.95 3.43
CA MET A 223 12.15 12.21 2.12
C MET A 223 12.72 13.45 1.42
N GLY A 224 13.63 14.18 2.08
CA GLY A 224 14.31 15.36 1.54
C GLY A 224 13.62 16.70 1.86
N PHE A 225 12.70 16.73 2.82
CA PHE A 225 12.08 17.97 3.28
C PHE A 225 12.75 18.46 4.56
N GLU A 226 13.09 19.75 4.61
CA GLU A 226 13.51 20.40 5.85
C GLU A 226 12.29 21.01 6.55
N THR A 227 11.94 20.52 7.73
CA THR A 227 10.82 21.06 8.51
C THR A 227 11.09 20.91 10.00
N ASP A 228 10.41 21.72 10.81
CA ASP A 228 10.41 21.58 12.26
C ASP A 228 8.99 21.46 12.83
N LYS A 229 8.90 21.22 14.14
CA LYS A 229 7.63 21.05 14.85
C LYS A 229 6.72 22.28 14.75
N SER A 230 7.31 23.49 14.76
CA SER A 230 6.54 24.73 14.67
C SER A 230 5.92 24.85 13.28
N THR A 231 6.73 24.63 12.26
CA THR A 231 6.36 24.72 10.85
C THR A 231 5.25 23.74 10.50
N LEU A 232 5.41 22.45 10.86
CA LEU A 232 4.36 21.45 10.67
C LEU A 232 3.07 21.80 11.41
N SER A 233 3.18 22.27 12.65
CA SER A 233 2.00 22.64 13.44
C SER A 233 1.29 23.84 12.84
N ASP A 234 2.02 24.84 12.34
CA ASP A 234 1.43 26.02 11.69
C ASP A 234 0.74 25.62 10.39
N MET A 235 1.39 24.81 9.54
CA MET A 235 0.81 24.29 8.29
C MET A 235 -0.50 23.52 8.52
N LEU A 236 -0.50 22.62 9.51
CA LEU A 236 -1.68 21.82 9.85
C LEU A 236 -2.80 22.66 10.48
N ASN A 237 -2.45 23.66 11.31
CA ASN A 237 -3.43 24.56 11.90
C ASN A 237 -4.05 25.49 10.84
N ASP A 238 -3.26 25.98 9.89
CA ASP A 238 -3.74 26.80 8.78
C ASP A 238 -4.68 25.99 7.88
N TYR A 239 -4.37 24.70 7.65
CA TYR A 239 -5.26 23.79 6.93
C TYR A 239 -6.56 23.48 7.68
N ALA A 240 -6.52 23.40 9.01
CA ALA A 240 -7.67 23.04 9.85
C ALA A 240 -8.75 24.14 9.99
N GLU A 241 -8.68 25.22 9.20
CA GLU A 241 -9.59 26.37 9.10
C GLU A 241 -10.51 26.57 10.34
N GLY A 242 -10.04 27.33 11.33
CA GLY A 242 -10.89 27.85 12.42
C GLY A 242 -10.94 27.00 13.70
N LYS A 243 -10.07 26.02 13.86
CA LYS A 243 -9.79 25.39 15.17
C LYS A 243 -8.74 26.18 15.94
N GLU A 244 -8.84 26.20 17.28
CA GLU A 244 -7.77 26.79 18.12
C GLU A 244 -6.43 26.14 17.77
N ARG A 245 -5.36 26.95 17.72
CA ARG A 245 -4.00 26.45 17.45
C ARG A 245 -3.63 25.38 18.48
N THR A 246 -3.75 24.13 18.08
CA THR A 246 -3.28 23.00 18.87
C THR A 246 -1.85 22.70 18.47
N LEU A 247 -0.96 22.59 19.46
CA LEU A 247 0.33 21.97 19.24
C LEU A 247 0.09 20.49 19.03
N PHE A 248 0.33 20.00 17.82
CA PHE A 248 0.22 18.59 17.52
C PHE A 248 1.38 17.86 18.21
N GLU A 249 1.06 16.97 19.15
CA GLU A 249 2.04 16.04 19.72
C GLU A 249 2.10 14.73 18.92
N GLU A 250 0.98 14.38 18.30
CA GLU A 250 0.80 13.20 17.47
C GLU A 250 0.09 13.58 16.17
N LEU A 251 0.42 12.87 15.09
CA LEU A 251 -0.18 13.00 13.77
C LEU A 251 -0.90 11.70 13.40
N THR A 252 -2.11 11.83 12.86
CA THR A 252 -2.77 10.73 12.16
C THR A 252 -2.18 10.53 10.78
N ALA A 253 -2.52 9.43 10.09
CA ALA A 253 -2.11 9.24 8.70
C ALA A 253 -2.59 10.39 7.81
N SER A 254 -3.81 10.88 8.05
CA SER A 254 -4.37 12.02 7.30
C SER A 254 -3.56 13.28 7.52
N ASP A 255 -3.23 13.61 8.78
CA ASP A 255 -2.40 14.78 9.10
C ASP A 255 -1.03 14.68 8.45
N PHE A 256 -0.43 13.49 8.46
CA PHE A 256 0.86 13.26 7.81
C PHE A 256 0.80 13.47 6.28
N ILE A 257 -0.26 12.98 5.62
CA ILE A 257 -0.45 13.15 4.18
C ILE A 257 -0.77 14.61 3.83
N VAL A 258 -1.55 15.32 4.65
CA VAL A 258 -1.76 16.78 4.50
C VAL A 258 -0.43 17.50 4.61
N ALA A 259 0.35 17.23 5.66
CA ALA A 259 1.66 17.84 5.86
C ALA A 259 2.61 17.56 4.68
N TYR A 260 2.66 16.32 4.20
CA TYR A 260 3.43 15.95 3.01
C TYR A 260 3.01 16.78 1.79
N ALA A 261 1.70 16.87 1.52
CA ALA A 261 1.16 17.61 0.38
C ALA A 261 1.52 19.10 0.45
N LEU A 262 1.40 19.68 1.64
CA LEU A 262 1.72 21.08 1.88
C LEU A 262 3.23 21.34 1.70
N LEU A 263 4.09 20.45 2.22
CA LEU A 263 5.54 20.53 2.04
C LEU A 263 5.97 20.40 0.57
N GLU A 264 5.32 19.51 -0.19
CA GLU A 264 5.58 19.34 -1.63
C GLU A 264 5.13 20.57 -2.44
N SER A 265 4.04 21.22 -2.01
CA SER A 265 3.52 22.43 -2.65
C SER A 265 4.31 23.70 -2.30
N ASP A 266 5.07 23.68 -1.20
CA ASP A 266 5.91 24.79 -0.78
C ASP A 266 7.25 24.74 -1.52
N GLU A 267 7.34 25.47 -2.65
CA GLU A 267 8.55 25.59 -3.46
C GLU A 267 9.79 26.08 -2.66
N SER A 268 9.61 26.60 -1.44
CA SER A 268 10.71 27.04 -0.57
C SER A 268 11.37 25.92 0.25
N ALA A 269 10.74 24.73 0.34
CA ALA A 269 11.25 23.60 1.13
C ALA A 269 12.26 22.70 0.37
N LEU A 270 12.52 22.99 -0.92
CA LEU A 270 13.47 22.26 -1.77
C LEU A 270 14.77 23.06 -2.00
N GLU A 271 15.51 23.36 -0.94
CA GLU A 271 16.95 23.65 -1.10
C GLU A 271 17.72 22.33 -1.12
N ILE A 272 18.03 21.85 -2.34
CA ILE A 272 18.90 20.70 -2.56
C ILE A 272 20.33 21.07 -2.11
N VAL A 273 20.82 20.45 -1.04
CA VAL A 273 22.25 20.44 -0.64
C VAL A 273 23.00 19.32 -1.35
#